data_AF-A0A962NEB5-F1
#
_entry.id   AF-A0A962NEB5-F1
#
_cell.length_a   1.000
_cell.length_b   1.000
_cell.length_c   1.000
_cell.angle_alpha   90.00
_cell.angle_beta   90.00
_cell.angle_gamma   90.00
#
_symmetry.space_group_name_H-M   'P 1'
#
loop_
_entity.id
_entity.type
_entity.pdbx_description
1 polymer ?
#
loop_
_entity_poly.entity_id
_entity_poly.type
_entity_poly.pdbx_seq_one_letter_code
_entity_poly.pdbx_strand_id
1 'polypeptide(L)'
;MLFSNAGKAIRFDENDVRAMGRSAAGVRGIKLDEGQRVNALIILAQGDLLIATENGYGKRTRVEEFSLQGRGGMGLIAIQTSERNGEAVGAVQVTEENQVMLITNGGTLVRTPVRDISMVGRNTQGVTLIRTDEDEKLVQIAPIRDSDADDGDMDESESASEGDDA
;
A
#
# COMPACT_ATOMS: atom_id res chain seq x y z
N MET A 1 2.08 8.11 10.21
CA MET A 1 3.15 7.12 9.95
C MET A 1 3.78 7.38 8.61
N LEU A 2 5.09 7.18 8.49
CA LEU A 2 5.83 7.22 7.23
C LEU A 2 6.47 5.87 6.97
N PHE A 3 6.50 5.42 5.72
CA PHE A 3 7.13 4.19 5.26
C PHE A 3 8.20 4.50 4.21
N SER A 4 9.23 3.67 4.10
CA SER A 4 10.28 3.82 3.09
C SER A 4 10.41 2.60 2.17
N ASN A 5 11.08 2.79 1.03
CA ASN A 5 11.45 1.71 0.11
C ASN A 5 12.38 0.66 0.73
N ALA A 6 13.12 1.01 1.79
CA ALA A 6 13.95 0.08 2.56
C ALA A 6 13.15 -0.77 3.58
N GLY A 7 11.83 -0.78 3.48
CA GLY A 7 10.96 -1.55 4.39
C GLY A 7 11.00 -1.02 5.82
N LYS A 8 11.28 0.27 6.04
CA LYS A 8 11.21 0.91 7.36
C LYS A 8 9.91 1.67 7.53
N ALA A 9 9.43 1.79 8.76
CA ALA A 9 8.31 2.65 9.12
C ALA A 9 8.54 3.37 10.44
N ILE A 10 8.09 4.63 10.52
CA ILE A 10 8.06 5.39 11.77
C ILE A 10 6.63 5.82 12.11
N ARG A 11 6.27 5.69 13.38
CA ARG A 11 5.04 6.20 13.98
C ARG A 11 5.40 7.23 15.02
N PHE A 12 4.96 8.47 14.83
CA PHE A 12 5.17 9.57 15.77
C PHE A 12 3.87 10.36 15.90
N ASP A 13 3.74 11.12 16.98
CA ASP A 13 2.55 11.94 17.26
C ASP A 13 2.61 13.22 16.43
N GLU A 14 1.48 13.65 15.85
CA GLU A 14 1.46 14.88 15.05
C GLU A 14 1.80 16.13 15.87
N ASN A 15 1.56 16.11 17.19
CA ASN A 15 1.90 17.20 18.09
C ASN A 15 3.42 17.42 18.23
N ASP A 16 4.25 16.46 17.79
CA ASP A 16 5.71 16.62 17.67
C ASP A 16 6.10 17.50 16.47
N VAL A 17 5.12 17.97 15.68
CA VAL A 17 5.30 18.85 14.53
C VAL A 17 4.62 20.19 14.81
N ARG A 18 5.42 21.24 15.00
CA ARG A 18 4.89 22.60 15.08
C ARG A 18 4.27 23.03 13.74
N ALA A 19 3.18 23.78 13.81
CA ALA A 19 2.61 24.46 12.65
C ALA A 19 3.62 25.45 12.05
N MET A 20 3.70 25.51 10.73
CA MET A 20 4.61 26.38 9.98
C MET A 20 3.89 26.97 8.76
N GLY A 21 4.37 28.11 8.28
CA GLY A 21 3.85 28.75 7.07
C GLY A 21 4.18 27.97 5.79
N ARG A 22 3.45 28.24 4.71
CA ARG A 22 3.58 27.54 3.42
C ARG A 22 4.98 27.59 2.79
N SER A 23 5.78 28.62 3.09
CA SER A 23 7.14 28.80 2.57
C SER A 23 8.22 28.07 3.38
N ALA A 24 7.87 27.41 4.48
CA ALA A 24 8.82 26.71 5.32
C ALA A 24 9.28 25.38 4.69
N ALA A 25 10.54 25.01 4.92
CA ALA A 25 11.09 23.71 4.48
C ALA A 25 10.51 22.50 5.24
N GLY A 26 9.73 22.73 6.30
CA GLY A 26 9.21 21.67 7.17
C GLY A 26 10.24 21.14 8.16
N VAL A 27 10.00 19.94 8.67
CA VAL A 27 10.83 19.26 9.67
C VAL A 27 10.96 17.77 9.35
N ARG A 28 12.09 17.14 9.75
CA ARG A 28 12.41 15.74 9.41
C ARG A 28 11.46 14.68 9.99
N GLY A 29 10.57 14.08 9.20
CA GLY A 29 9.68 13.01 9.69
C GLY A 29 10.37 11.70 10.08
N ILE A 30 11.22 11.18 9.18
CA ILE A 30 11.99 9.93 9.34
C ILE A 30 13.44 10.20 8.89
N LYS A 31 14.42 9.56 9.52
CA LYS A 31 15.80 9.54 9.05
C LYS A 31 15.97 8.40 8.04
N LEU A 32 16.51 8.73 6.88
CA LEU A 32 16.75 7.82 5.77
C LEU A 32 18.24 7.75 5.49
N ASP A 33 18.72 6.56 5.12
CA ASP A 33 20.08 6.38 4.59
C ASP A 33 20.12 6.73 3.10
N GLU A 34 21.31 6.74 2.52
CA GLU A 34 21.51 7.04 1.10
C GLU A 34 20.71 6.09 0.20
N GLY A 35 20.07 6.64 -0.84
CA GLY A 35 19.19 5.90 -1.76
C GLY A 35 17.81 5.54 -1.20
N GLN A 36 17.55 5.73 0.10
CA GLN A 36 16.23 5.49 0.67
C GLN A 36 15.29 6.69 0.47
N ARG A 37 14.01 6.40 0.24
CA ARG A 37 12.94 7.39 0.02
C ARG A 37 11.68 7.00 0.77
N VAL A 38 10.89 7.99 1.19
CA VAL A 38 9.54 7.74 1.70
C VAL A 38 8.66 7.32 0.53
N ASN A 39 7.90 6.23 0.70
CA ASN A 39 7.00 5.69 -0.33
C ASN A 39 5.52 5.65 0.11
N ALA A 40 5.24 5.84 1.41
CA ALA A 40 3.86 5.99 1.89
C ALA A 40 3.78 6.88 3.14
N LEU A 41 2.66 7.59 3.24
CA LEU A 41 2.24 8.35 4.41
C LEU A 41 0.85 7.86 4.80
N ILE A 42 0.66 7.49 6.07
CA ILE A 42 -0.61 6.99 6.59
C ILE A 42 -0.97 7.74 7.87
N ILE A 43 -2.11 8.40 7.88
CA ILE A 43 -2.76 8.87 9.12
C ILE A 43 -3.55 7.68 9.64
N LEU A 44 -3.29 7.29 10.89
CA LEU A 44 -3.85 6.06 11.44
C LEU A 44 -5.33 6.22 11.78
N ALA A 45 -6.14 5.34 11.21
CA ALA A 45 -7.53 5.09 11.56
C ALA A 45 -7.69 3.62 12.02
N GLN A 46 -8.91 3.07 11.91
CA GLN A 46 -9.14 1.63 12.14
C GLN A 46 -8.57 0.77 11.02
N GLY A 47 -8.17 -0.45 11.36
CA GLY A 47 -7.66 -1.45 10.42
C GLY A 47 -6.15 -1.69 10.52
N ASP A 48 -5.69 -2.63 9.71
CA ASP A 48 -4.32 -3.11 9.65
C ASP A 48 -3.53 -2.38 8.57
N LEU A 49 -2.21 -2.61 8.56
CA LEU A 49 -1.30 -2.11 7.53
C LEU A 49 -0.97 -3.24 6.55
N LEU A 50 -1.35 -3.05 5.28
CA LEU A 50 -0.88 -3.88 4.18
C LEU A 50 0.38 -3.24 3.59
N ILE A 51 1.47 -4.00 3.53
CA ILE A 51 2.75 -3.57 2.95
C ILE A 51 3.12 -4.57 1.84
N ALA A 52 3.56 -4.05 0.69
CA ALA A 52 3.97 -4.87 -0.45
C ALA A 52 5.35 -4.47 -1.00
N THR A 53 6.00 -5.40 -1.68
CA THR A 53 7.34 -5.26 -2.28
C THR A 53 7.29 -5.51 -3.79
N GLU A 54 8.32 -5.06 -4.51
CA GLU A 54 8.32 -5.01 -5.98
C GLU A 54 8.25 -6.41 -6.62
N ASN A 55 8.74 -7.46 -5.97
CA ASN A 55 8.67 -8.83 -6.48
C ASN A 55 7.37 -9.55 -6.07
N GLY A 56 6.30 -8.80 -5.77
CA GLY A 56 4.97 -9.36 -5.52
C GLY A 56 4.76 -10.00 -4.15
N TYR A 57 5.64 -9.73 -3.17
CA TYR A 57 5.46 -10.18 -1.79
C TYR A 57 4.84 -9.11 -0.91
N GLY A 58 4.18 -9.52 0.16
CA GLY A 58 3.60 -8.59 1.12
C GLY A 58 2.87 -9.28 2.25
N LYS A 59 2.26 -8.48 3.11
CA LYS A 59 1.57 -8.96 4.32
C LYS A 59 0.73 -7.88 4.97
N ARG A 60 -0.23 -8.33 5.79
CA ARG A 60 -0.90 -7.49 6.78
C ARG A 60 -0.16 -7.55 8.11
N THR A 61 0.00 -6.41 8.76
CA THR A 61 0.53 -6.30 10.12
C THR A 61 -0.32 -5.32 10.91
N ARG A 62 -0.62 -5.70 12.15
CA ARG A 62 -1.38 -4.87 13.10
C ARG A 62 -0.65 -3.56 13.40
N VAL A 63 -1.39 -2.46 13.53
CA VAL A 63 -0.83 -1.12 13.82
C VAL A 63 -0.11 -1.12 15.17
N GLU A 64 -0.57 -1.93 16.14
CA GLU A 64 -0.01 -2.03 17.49
C GLU A 64 1.43 -2.57 17.50
N GLU A 65 1.86 -3.29 16.45
CA GLU A 65 3.24 -3.75 16.31
C GLU A 65 4.25 -2.62 15.95
N PHE A 66 3.71 -1.44 15.64
CA PHE A 66 4.48 -0.23 15.39
C PHE A 66 4.35 0.68 16.61
N SER A 67 5.31 0.56 17.52
CA SER A 67 5.38 1.41 18.71
C SER A 67 5.59 2.88 18.31
N LEU A 68 5.05 3.78 19.14
CA LEU A 68 5.29 5.20 19.01
C LEU A 68 6.78 5.51 19.24
N GLN A 69 7.36 6.33 18.38
CA GLN A 69 8.74 6.78 18.42
C GLN A 69 8.79 8.31 18.25
N GLY A 70 9.87 8.94 18.69
CA GLY A 70 10.11 10.35 18.39
C GLY A 70 10.33 10.58 16.89
N ARG A 71 9.74 11.64 16.35
CA ARG A 71 9.92 12.06 14.96
C ARG A 71 11.42 12.23 14.61
N GLY A 72 11.80 11.83 13.40
CA GLY A 72 13.17 11.93 12.89
C GLY A 72 14.08 10.77 13.28
N GLY A 73 13.56 9.74 13.95
CA GLY A 73 14.23 8.45 14.14
C GLY A 73 14.37 7.65 12.84
N MET A 74 15.13 6.55 12.87
CA MET A 74 15.32 5.65 11.71
C MET A 74 14.10 4.77 11.41
N GLY A 75 13.12 4.71 12.32
CA GLY A 75 11.98 3.82 12.21
C GLY A 75 12.31 2.36 12.55
N LEU A 76 11.28 1.52 12.43
CA LEU A 76 11.30 0.09 12.67
C LEU A 76 11.16 -0.68 11.34
N ILE A 77 11.66 -1.92 11.25
CA ILE A 77 11.48 -2.79 10.06
C ILE A 77 10.00 -3.13 9.85
N ALA A 78 9.33 -2.53 8.88
CA ALA A 78 7.95 -2.81 8.49
C ALA A 78 7.81 -4.13 7.72
N ILE A 79 8.79 -4.44 6.87
CA ILE A 79 8.93 -5.65 6.07
C ILE A 79 10.41 -5.88 5.75
N GLN A 80 10.85 -7.12 5.61
CA GLN A 80 12.22 -7.42 5.21
C GLN A 80 12.39 -7.26 3.70
N THR A 81 13.15 -6.25 3.29
CA THR A 81 13.66 -6.13 1.91
C THR A 81 14.87 -7.05 1.75
N SER A 82 14.84 -7.88 0.71
CA SER A 82 15.88 -8.86 0.39
C SER A 82 15.92 -9.05 -1.13
N GLU A 83 16.89 -9.79 -1.67
CA GLU A 83 16.91 -10.09 -3.12
C GLU A 83 15.62 -10.77 -3.58
N ARG A 84 15.04 -11.64 -2.74
CA ARG A 84 13.74 -12.26 -2.99
C ARG A 84 12.62 -11.23 -3.06
N ASN A 85 12.54 -10.32 -2.10
CA ASN A 85 11.42 -9.39 -1.96
C ASN A 85 11.53 -8.16 -2.89
N GLY A 86 12.75 -7.68 -3.09
CA GLY A 86 13.03 -6.36 -3.62
C GLY A 86 12.69 -5.21 -2.65
N GLU A 87 12.68 -3.99 -3.17
CA GLU A 87 12.26 -2.79 -2.44
C GLU A 87 10.77 -2.86 -2.02
N ALA A 88 10.45 -2.23 -0.89
CA ALA A 88 9.06 -1.98 -0.54
C ALA A 88 8.46 -0.93 -1.49
N VAL A 89 7.29 -1.24 -2.05
CA VAL A 89 6.62 -0.40 -3.04
C VAL A 89 5.71 0.60 -2.36
N GLY A 90 4.99 0.17 -1.33
CA GLY A 90 4.08 1.04 -0.59
C GLY A 90 3.45 0.33 0.60
N ALA A 91 2.68 1.11 1.36
CA ALA A 91 1.87 0.64 2.45
C ALA A 91 0.52 1.36 2.44
N VAL A 92 -0.55 0.65 2.78
CA VAL A 92 -1.91 1.19 2.83
C VAL A 92 -2.61 0.67 4.08
N GLN A 93 -3.49 1.50 4.67
CA GLN A 93 -4.34 1.04 5.77
C GLN A 93 -5.59 0.39 5.21
N VAL A 94 -5.93 -0.80 5.71
CA VAL A 94 -7.01 -1.65 5.20
C VAL A 94 -7.75 -2.35 6.33
N THR A 95 -9.02 -2.64 6.08
CA THR A 95 -9.87 -3.53 6.89
C THR A 95 -10.07 -4.85 6.14
N GLU A 96 -10.55 -5.88 6.82
CA GLU A 96 -10.78 -7.19 6.19
C GLU A 96 -11.85 -7.17 5.09
N GLU A 97 -12.75 -6.18 5.13
CA GLU A 97 -13.81 -5.95 4.14
C GLU A 97 -13.26 -5.37 2.84
N ASN A 98 -12.12 -4.68 2.90
CA ASN A 98 -11.56 -4.04 1.71
C ASN A 98 -11.01 -5.07 0.71
N GLN A 99 -10.86 -4.60 -0.52
CA GLN A 99 -10.03 -5.23 -1.53
C GLN A 99 -8.83 -4.33 -1.84
N VAL A 100 -7.79 -4.90 -2.43
CA VAL A 100 -6.63 -4.16 -2.88
C VAL A 100 -6.38 -4.46 -4.35
N MET A 101 -6.08 -3.42 -5.12
CA MET A 101 -5.56 -3.52 -6.47
C MET A 101 -4.04 -3.56 -6.40
N LEU A 102 -3.45 -4.59 -7.02
CA LEU A 102 -2.01 -4.75 -7.24
C LEU A 102 -1.73 -4.39 -8.70
N ILE A 103 -0.83 -3.44 -8.94
CA ILE A 103 -0.57 -2.89 -10.27
C ILE A 103 0.90 -3.08 -10.60
N THR A 104 1.18 -3.73 -11.72
CA THR A 104 2.55 -3.96 -12.21
C THR A 104 2.98 -2.94 -13.27
N ASN A 105 4.28 -2.84 -13.52
CA ASN A 105 4.84 -2.06 -14.63
C ASN A 105 4.45 -2.63 -16.01
N GLY A 106 4.06 -3.91 -16.09
CA GLY A 106 3.56 -4.56 -17.30
C GLY A 106 2.11 -4.24 -17.63
N GLY A 107 1.39 -3.54 -16.75
CA GLY A 107 -0.03 -3.25 -16.92
C GLY A 107 -0.96 -4.37 -16.41
N THR A 108 -0.44 -5.34 -15.67
CA THR A 108 -1.25 -6.34 -14.98
C THR A 108 -1.92 -5.72 -13.76
N LEU A 109 -3.23 -5.84 -13.68
CA LEU A 109 -4.05 -5.42 -12.54
C LEU A 109 -4.67 -6.64 -11.87
N VAL A 110 -4.35 -6.86 -10.60
CA VAL A 110 -4.91 -7.97 -9.80
C VAL A 110 -5.66 -7.42 -8.60
N ARG A 111 -6.96 -7.76 -8.52
CA ARG A 111 -7.83 -7.43 -7.39
C ARG A 111 -7.82 -8.58 -6.40
N THR A 112 -7.43 -8.31 -5.16
CA THR A 112 -7.31 -9.32 -4.10
C THR A 112 -8.11 -8.89 -2.85
N PRO A 113 -8.97 -9.76 -2.29
CA PRO A 113 -9.59 -9.51 -0.99
C PRO A 113 -8.55 -9.42 0.12
N VAL A 114 -8.62 -8.38 0.96
CA VAL A 114 -7.65 -8.14 2.03
C VAL A 114 -7.68 -9.27 3.06
N ARG A 115 -8.85 -9.83 3.35
CA ARG A 115 -9.02 -10.99 4.24
C ARG A 115 -8.19 -12.21 3.84
N ASP A 116 -7.89 -12.39 2.56
CA ASP A 116 -7.13 -13.53 2.05
C ASP A 116 -5.61 -13.33 2.20
N ILE A 117 -5.17 -12.10 2.49
CA ILE A 117 -3.75 -11.78 2.72
C ILE A 117 -3.36 -12.16 4.15
N SER A 118 -2.25 -12.87 4.30
CA SER A 118 -1.79 -13.31 5.62
C SER A 118 -1.46 -12.16 6.58
N MET A 119 -1.95 -12.27 7.81
CA MET A 119 -1.60 -11.39 8.92
C MET A 119 -0.38 -11.98 9.65
N VAL A 120 0.76 -11.31 9.56
CA VAL A 120 2.00 -11.75 10.20
C VAL A 120 2.78 -10.55 10.74
N GLY A 121 3.73 -10.86 11.65
CA GLY A 121 4.47 -9.84 12.37
C GLY A 121 5.32 -8.93 11.49
N ARG A 122 5.72 -7.79 12.07
CA ARG A 122 6.42 -6.70 11.39
C ARG A 122 7.73 -7.14 10.72
N ASN A 123 8.61 -7.81 11.47
CA ASN A 123 9.95 -8.19 11.01
C ASN A 123 9.95 -9.56 10.29
N THR A 124 9.26 -9.64 9.16
CA THR A 124 9.15 -10.86 8.33
C THR A 124 9.22 -10.50 6.84
N GLN A 125 9.45 -11.49 5.97
CA GLN A 125 9.42 -11.31 4.50
C GLN A 125 8.00 -11.23 3.92
N GLY A 126 6.99 -11.67 4.66
CA GLY A 126 5.62 -11.79 4.15
C GLY A 126 5.41 -13.01 3.24
N VAL A 127 4.28 -12.99 2.54
CA VAL A 127 3.79 -14.06 1.65
C VAL A 127 3.64 -13.53 0.23
N THR A 128 3.44 -14.41 -0.74
CA THR A 128 3.17 -14.02 -2.12
C THR A 128 1.78 -13.39 -2.22
N LEU A 129 1.70 -12.16 -2.74
CA LEU A 129 0.44 -11.48 -3.09
C LEU A 129 0.09 -11.71 -4.56
N ILE A 130 1.11 -11.63 -5.42
CA ILE A 130 1.03 -11.81 -6.86
C ILE A 130 2.30 -12.51 -7.33
N ARG A 131 2.19 -13.33 -8.39
CA ARG A 131 3.35 -13.86 -9.10
C ARG A 131 3.68 -12.89 -10.23
N THR A 132 4.90 -12.42 -10.28
CA THR A 132 5.42 -11.59 -11.36
C THR A 132 6.37 -12.43 -12.21
N ASP A 133 6.39 -12.17 -13.52
CA ASP A 133 7.41 -12.71 -14.43
C ASP A 133 8.77 -12.00 -14.21
N GLU A 134 9.84 -12.50 -14.84
CA GLU A 134 11.23 -12.05 -14.55
C GLU A 134 11.46 -10.53 -14.73
N ASP A 135 10.77 -9.91 -15.71
CA ASP A 135 10.90 -8.47 -16.01
C ASP A 135 9.72 -7.63 -15.47
N GLU A 136 8.77 -8.27 -14.80
CA GLU A 136 7.58 -7.62 -14.27
C GLU A 136 7.74 -7.35 -12.77
N LYS A 137 7.37 -6.13 -12.37
CA LYS A 137 7.44 -5.68 -10.98
C LYS A 137 6.14 -5.05 -10.56
N LEU A 138 5.74 -5.31 -9.32
CA LEU A 138 4.70 -4.54 -8.64
C LEU A 138 5.19 -3.10 -8.46
N VAL A 139 4.42 -2.13 -8.95
CA VAL A 139 4.76 -0.70 -8.85
C VAL A 139 3.81 0.07 -7.94
N GLN A 140 2.61 -0.45 -7.68
CA GLN A 140 1.66 0.22 -6.81
C GLN A 140 0.68 -0.78 -6.17
N ILE A 141 0.23 -0.43 -4.96
CA ILE A 141 -0.93 -1.04 -4.31
C ILE A 141 -1.95 0.07 -3.99
N ALA A 142 -3.23 -0.19 -4.22
CA ALA A 142 -4.30 0.77 -3.94
C ALA A 142 -5.51 0.06 -3.29
N PRO A 143 -6.00 0.51 -2.12
CA PRO A 143 -7.21 -0.05 -1.54
C PRO A 143 -8.42 0.36 -2.38
N ILE A 144 -9.36 -0.56 -2.54
CA ILE A 144 -10.66 -0.35 -3.16
C ILE A 144 -11.69 -0.27 -2.04
N ARG A 145 -12.49 0.80 -2.04
CA ARG A 145 -13.59 0.97 -1.10
C ARG A 145 -14.87 0.42 -1.73
N ASP A 146 -15.78 -0.11 -0.92
CA ASP A 146 -17.00 -0.75 -1.43
C ASP A 146 -17.91 0.21 -2.24
N SER A 147 -17.81 1.52 -2.00
CA SER A 147 -18.51 2.54 -2.83
C SER A 147 -18.00 2.61 -4.27
N ASP A 148 -16.78 2.15 -4.54
CA ASP A 148 -16.14 2.20 -5.86
C ASP A 148 -16.36 0.89 -6.65
N ALA A 149 -17.05 -0.09 -6.05
CA ALA A 149 -17.25 -1.42 -6.62
C ALA A 149 -18.57 -1.57 -7.40
N ASP A 150 -19.44 -0.56 -7.39
CA ASP A 150 -20.84 -0.64 -7.88
C ASP A 150 -21.08 0.04 -9.25
N ASP A 151 -20.06 0.64 -9.88
CA ASP A 151 -20.20 1.33 -11.18
C ASP A 151 -20.05 0.40 -12.40
N GLY A 152 -20.45 -0.88 -12.26
CA GLY A 152 -20.18 -1.94 -13.24
C GLY A 152 -21.36 -2.42 -14.10
N ASP A 153 -22.61 -2.10 -13.74
CA ASP A 153 -23.79 -2.48 -14.54
C ASP A 153 -24.24 -1.31 -15.42
N MET A 154 -23.43 -0.98 -16.43
CA MET A 154 -23.94 -0.26 -17.60
C MET A 154 -24.70 -1.26 -18.46
N ASP A 155 -26.01 -1.30 -18.25
CA ASP A 155 -26.99 -2.08 -19.01
C ASP A 155 -26.91 -1.71 -20.51
N GLU A 156 -26.17 -2.50 -21.29
CA GLU A 156 -26.19 -2.47 -22.76
C GLU A 156 -27.55 -2.99 -23.24
N SER A 157 -28.57 -2.12 -23.18
CA SER A 157 -29.78 -2.31 -23.97
C SER A 157 -29.53 -1.81 -25.40
N GLU A 158 -28.88 -2.65 -26.20
CA GLU A 158 -28.94 -2.55 -27.65
C GLU A 158 -30.40 -2.75 -28.10
N SER A 159 -31.10 -1.64 -28.36
CA SER A 159 -32.34 -1.66 -29.14
C SER A 159 -31.97 -1.73 -30.63
N ALA A 160 -31.62 -2.95 -31.08
CA ALA A 160 -31.64 -3.28 -32.49
C ALA A 160 -33.11 -3.39 -32.94
N SER A 161 -33.70 -2.27 -33.39
CA SER A 161 -34.87 -2.33 -34.27
C SER A 161 -34.39 -2.43 -35.71
N GLU A 162 -34.00 -3.64 -36.12
CA GLU A 162 -34.05 -4.00 -37.54
C GLU A 162 -35.53 -4.12 -37.93
N GLY A 163 -35.91 -3.36 -38.95
CA GLY A 163 -37.22 -3.48 -39.56
C GLY A 163 -37.36 -4.79 -40.32
N ASP A 164 -38.60 -5.26 -40.47
CA ASP A 164 -38.97 -6.11 -41.59
C ASP A 164 -40.44 -5.89 -41.99
N ASP A 165 -40.67 -6.11 -43.28
CA ASP A 165 -41.71 -5.57 -44.17
C ASP A 165 -43.17 -5.99 -43.92
N ALA A 166 -44.12 -5.12 -44.35
CA ALA A 166 -45.22 -5.41 -45.30
C ALA A 166 -46.11 -4.19 -45.59
#